data_AF-A0A0P9HBT1-F1
#
_entry.id   AF-A0A0P9HBT1-F1
#
_cell.length_a   1.000
_cell.length_b   1.000
_cell.length_c   1.000
_cell.angle_alpha   90.00
_cell.angle_beta   90.00
_cell.angle_gamma   90.00
#
_symmetry.space_group_name_H-M   'P 1'
#
loop_
_entity.id
_entity.type
_entity.pdbx_description
1 polymer ?
#
loop_
_entity_poly.entity_id
_entity_poly.type
_entity_poly.pdbx_seq_one_letter_code
_entity_poly.pdbx_strand_id
1 'polypeptide(L)'
;MPQDLPGDPPDQSFLNSVRDFGIIQPIIMTEGPQGVKVAAGRRRIKAARLIGIGELGAVVFQEGWVSPESLTLIENRHRQQNALADLLAIEALFKAGNDEEKIAANLGVSKVT
;
A
#
# COMPACT_ATOMS: atom_id res chain seq x y z
N MET A 1 -5.05 15.38 -5.34
CA MET A 1 -4.05 14.27 -5.39
C MET A 1 -3.01 14.49 -6.50
N PRO A 2 -1.73 14.13 -6.31
CA PRO A 2 -0.59 14.50 -7.19
C PRO A 2 -0.59 13.82 -8.56
N GLN A 3 -0.60 14.56 -9.67
CA GLN A 3 -1.02 14.07 -11.00
C GLN A 3 -0.05 13.08 -11.68
N ASP A 4 1.25 13.37 -11.72
CA ASP A 4 2.27 12.52 -12.35
C ASP A 4 2.99 11.65 -11.30
N LEU A 5 2.78 10.33 -11.37
CA LEU A 5 3.31 9.37 -10.41
C LEU A 5 4.01 8.21 -11.15
N PRO A 6 5.35 8.13 -11.12
CA PRO A 6 6.08 7.06 -11.79
C PRO A 6 5.79 5.68 -11.14
N GLY A 7 6.15 4.63 -11.86
CA GLY A 7 5.99 3.22 -11.45
C GLY A 7 4.76 2.53 -12.02
N ASP A 8 4.59 1.26 -11.71
CA ASP A 8 3.55 0.42 -12.30
C ASP A 8 2.13 0.81 -11.82
N PRO A 9 1.10 0.57 -12.65
CA PRO A 9 -0.29 0.64 -12.20
C PRO A 9 -0.60 -0.45 -11.16
N PRO A 10 -1.62 -0.25 -10.30
CA PRO A 10 -2.12 -1.34 -9.47
C PRO A 10 -2.75 -2.43 -10.35
N ASP A 11 -2.50 -3.70 -10.00
CA ASP A 11 -3.20 -4.84 -10.58
C ASP A 11 -4.65 -4.96 -10.05
N GLN A 12 -5.43 -5.86 -10.65
CA GLN A 12 -6.83 -6.06 -10.30
C GLN A 12 -7.02 -6.58 -8.87
N SER A 13 -6.14 -7.44 -8.37
CA SER A 13 -6.25 -7.99 -7.02
C SER A 13 -6.07 -6.91 -5.96
N PHE A 14 -5.12 -5.99 -6.15
CA PHE A 14 -4.97 -4.82 -5.28
C PHE A 14 -6.16 -3.88 -5.36
N LEU A 15 -6.72 -3.65 -6.55
CA LEU A 15 -7.93 -2.83 -6.69
C LEU A 15 -9.13 -3.44 -5.95
N ASN A 16 -9.30 -4.77 -6.00
CA ASN A 16 -10.35 -5.45 -5.26
C ASN A 16 -10.15 -5.34 -3.74
N SER A 17 -8.94 -5.60 -3.25
CA SER A 17 -8.60 -5.42 -1.84
C SER A 17 -8.88 -3.99 -1.34
N VAL A 18 -8.54 -2.96 -2.14
CA VAL A 18 -8.84 -1.57 -1.80
C VAL A 18 -10.35 -1.26 -1.79
N ARG A 19 -11.17 -1.93 -2.63
CA ARG A 19 -12.64 -1.79 -2.58
C ARG A 19 -13.22 -2.39 -1.31
N ASP A 20 -12.70 -3.55 -0.89
CA ASP A 20 -13.26 -4.31 0.22
C ASP A 20 -12.80 -3.77 1.59
N PHE A 21 -11.53 -3.35 1.68
CA PHE A 21 -10.89 -2.98 2.96
C PHE A 21 -10.39 -1.53 3.02
N GLY A 22 -10.44 -0.80 1.91
CA GLY A 22 -9.84 0.53 1.81
C GLY A 22 -8.31 0.51 1.77
N ILE A 23 -7.70 1.69 1.89
CA ILE A 23 -6.24 1.84 1.98
C ILE A 23 -5.86 1.88 3.46
N ILE A 24 -5.31 0.77 3.95
CA ILE A 24 -4.95 0.60 5.37
C ILE A 24 -3.70 1.42 5.73
N GLN A 25 -2.70 1.43 4.86
CA GLN A 25 -1.45 2.15 5.13
C GLN A 25 -1.47 3.56 4.52
N PRO A 26 -1.12 4.60 5.28
CA PRO A 26 -1.07 5.98 4.79
C PRO A 26 0.09 6.19 3.80
N ILE A 27 -0.10 7.09 2.83
CA ILE A 27 0.97 7.51 1.92
C ILE A 27 2.02 8.33 2.66
N ILE A 28 3.24 8.39 2.13
CA ILE A 28 4.30 9.22 2.71
C ILE A 28 4.50 10.44 1.81
N MET A 29 4.45 11.61 2.43
CA MET A 29 4.69 12.90 1.78
C MET A 29 5.82 13.65 2.48
N THR A 30 6.44 14.55 1.74
CA THR A 30 7.43 15.49 2.25
C THR A 30 7.02 16.90 1.88
N GLU A 31 7.21 17.85 2.80
CA GLU A 31 7.09 19.28 2.48
C GLU A 31 8.21 19.70 1.52
N GLY A 32 7.95 20.72 0.73
CA GLY A 32 8.94 21.31 -0.16
C GLY A 32 8.53 22.72 -0.57
N PRO A 33 9.35 23.39 -1.38
CA PRO A 33 9.19 24.81 -1.67
C PRO A 33 7.89 25.13 -2.43
N GLN A 34 7.32 24.14 -3.10
CA GLN A 34 6.09 24.24 -3.90
C GLN A 34 4.92 23.48 -3.24
N GLY A 35 5.02 23.19 -1.94
CA GLY A 35 4.06 22.38 -1.21
C GLY A 35 4.48 20.92 -1.07
N VAL A 36 3.53 20.05 -0.78
CA VAL A 36 3.79 18.64 -0.45
C VAL A 36 4.04 17.77 -1.69
N LYS A 37 5.05 16.90 -1.60
CA LYS A 37 5.43 15.93 -2.63
C LYS A 37 5.26 14.50 -2.13
N VAL A 38 4.95 13.56 -3.04
CA VAL A 38 4.83 12.13 -2.69
C VAL A 38 6.21 11.51 -2.62
N ALA A 39 6.57 11.00 -1.45
CA ALA A 39 7.77 10.18 -1.26
C ALA A 39 7.47 8.70 -1.53
N ALA A 40 6.40 8.15 -0.94
CA ALA A 40 6.03 6.73 -1.09
C ALA A 40 4.50 6.51 -1.17
N GLY A 41 4.09 5.32 -1.58
CA GLY A 41 2.67 4.95 -1.69
C GLY A 41 2.01 5.27 -3.04
N ARG A 42 2.80 5.45 -4.11
CA ARG A 42 2.29 5.82 -5.45
C ARG A 42 1.19 4.88 -5.97
N ARG A 43 1.33 3.57 -5.77
CA ARG A 43 0.32 2.55 -6.16
C ARG A 43 -1.01 2.71 -5.42
N ARG A 44 -0.98 3.13 -4.14
CA ARG A 44 -2.18 3.46 -3.34
C ARG A 44 -2.92 4.68 -3.91
N ILE A 45 -2.19 5.72 -4.30
CA ILE A 45 -2.78 6.92 -4.94
C ILE A 45 -3.43 6.56 -6.27
N LYS A 46 -2.76 5.72 -7.09
CA LYS A 46 -3.31 5.25 -8.36
C LYS A 46 -4.58 4.42 -8.15
N ALA A 47 -4.60 3.50 -7.18
CA ALA A 47 -5.79 2.71 -6.85
C ALA A 47 -6.94 3.58 -6.36
N ALA A 48 -6.66 4.53 -5.47
CA ALA A 48 -7.64 5.49 -4.96
C ALA A 48 -8.32 6.25 -6.11
N ARG A 49 -7.56 6.71 -7.09
CA ARG A 49 -8.09 7.38 -8.30
C ARG A 49 -9.00 6.49 -9.11
N LEU A 50 -8.57 5.25 -9.37
CA LEU A 50 -9.32 4.31 -10.19
C LEU A 50 -10.64 3.89 -9.52
N ILE A 51 -10.70 3.92 -8.20
CA ILE A 51 -11.86 3.51 -7.40
C ILE A 51 -12.74 4.72 -7.01
N GLY A 52 -12.27 5.94 -7.23
CA GLY A 52 -13.02 7.17 -6.92
C GLY A 52 -12.90 7.62 -5.46
N ILE A 53 -11.85 7.19 -4.74
CA ILE A 53 -11.56 7.65 -3.38
C ILE A 53 -10.98 9.07 -3.44
N GLY A 54 -11.70 10.03 -2.84
CA GLY A 54 -11.35 11.46 -2.85
C GLY A 54 -10.21 11.86 -1.90
N GLU A 55 -10.02 11.10 -0.81
CA GLU A 55 -9.09 11.44 0.28
C GLU A 55 -8.29 10.22 0.76
N LEU A 56 -7.05 10.45 1.21
CA LEU A 56 -6.14 9.41 1.68
C LEU A 56 -5.43 9.87 2.94
N GLY A 57 -5.27 8.95 3.89
CA GLY A 57 -4.36 9.15 5.01
C GLY A 57 -2.93 9.36 4.53
N ALA A 58 -2.24 10.36 5.09
CA ALA A 58 -0.88 10.70 4.74
C ALA A 58 -0.06 11.01 5.99
N VAL A 59 1.20 10.55 6.01
CA VAL A 59 2.22 11.01 6.95
C VAL A 59 3.07 12.04 6.21
N VAL A 60 3.18 13.25 6.76
CA VAL A 60 3.92 14.37 6.16
C VAL A 60 5.18 14.64 6.97
N PHE A 61 6.33 14.58 6.30
CA PHE A 61 7.63 14.95 6.87
C PHE A 61 8.03 16.36 6.46
N GLN A 62 8.63 17.12 7.39
CA GLN A 62 9.13 18.46 7.10
C GLN A 62 10.30 18.43 6.12
N GLU A 63 10.45 19.51 5.36
CA GLU A 63 11.57 19.70 4.44
C GLU A 63 12.90 19.67 5.22
N GLY A 64 13.89 18.94 4.69
CA GLY A 64 15.23 18.84 5.30
C GLY A 64 15.35 17.83 6.46
N TRP A 65 14.26 17.24 6.95
CA TRP A 65 14.31 16.25 8.03
C TRP A 65 14.89 14.91 7.56
N VAL A 66 14.34 14.39 6.47
CA VAL A 66 14.81 13.18 5.76
C VAL A 66 14.49 13.38 4.28
N SER A 67 15.44 13.08 3.38
CA SER A 67 15.18 13.23 1.95
C SER A 67 14.08 12.26 1.46
N PRO A 68 13.27 12.63 0.47
CA PRO A 68 12.26 11.73 -0.10
C PRO A 68 12.85 10.43 -0.66
N GLU A 69 14.08 10.45 -1.17
CA GLU A 69 14.81 9.26 -1.62
C GLU A 69 15.10 8.33 -0.43
N SER A 70 15.61 8.88 0.68
CA SER A 70 15.84 8.12 1.91
C SER A 70 14.53 7.57 2.48
N LEU A 71 13.45 8.37 2.51
CA LEU A 71 12.13 7.90 2.94
C LEU A 71 11.62 6.75 2.07
N THR A 72 11.86 6.80 0.76
CA THR A 72 11.50 5.70 -0.15
C THR A 72 12.28 4.43 0.18
N LEU A 73 13.58 4.53 0.44
CA LEU A 73 14.42 3.38 0.81
C LEU A 73 14.07 2.82 2.19
N ILE A 74 13.77 3.69 3.16
CA ILE A 74 13.35 3.30 4.51
C ILE A 74 11.99 2.57 4.45
N GLU A 75 11.02 3.09 3.71
CA GLU A 75 9.72 2.42 3.53
C GLU A 75 9.89 1.06 2.87
N ASN A 76 10.70 0.98 1.80
CA ASN A 76 11.03 -0.29 1.16
C ASN A 76 11.68 -1.27 2.15
N ARG A 77 12.55 -0.81 3.06
CA ARG A 77 13.18 -1.66 4.09
C ARG A 77 12.19 -2.12 5.16
N HIS A 78 11.24 -1.28 5.54
CA HIS A 78 10.16 -1.65 6.46
C HIS A 78 9.20 -2.68 5.88
N ARG A 79 9.20 -2.90 4.54
CA ARG A 79 8.49 -4.02 3.91
C ARG A 79 9.16 -5.37 4.14
N GLN A 80 9.79 -5.60 5.29
CA GLN A 80 10.33 -6.93 5.61
C GLN A 80 9.19 -7.95 5.53
N GLN A 81 9.23 -8.77 4.49
CA GLN A 81 8.33 -9.91 4.34
C GLN A 81 8.73 -10.92 5.42
N ASN A 82 7.84 -11.12 6.39
CA ASN A 82 8.04 -12.11 7.43
C ASN A 82 7.19 -13.34 7.09
N ALA A 83 7.75 -14.21 6.25
CA ALA A 83 7.05 -15.39 5.75
C ALA A 83 6.49 -16.30 6.86
N LEU A 84 7.16 -16.37 8.03
CA LEU A 84 6.66 -17.15 9.17
C LEU A 84 5.41 -16.50 9.78
N ALA A 85 5.40 -15.18 9.95
CA ALA A 85 4.22 -14.47 10.46
C ALA A 85 3.05 -14.58 9.47
N ASP A 86 3.32 -14.46 8.18
CA ASP A 86 2.32 -14.63 7.12
C ASP A 86 1.73 -16.05 7.15
N LEU A 87 2.58 -17.09 7.29
CA LEU A 87 2.12 -18.48 7.44
C LEU A 87 1.22 -18.66 8.66
N LEU A 88 1.64 -18.14 9.83
CA LEU A 88 0.84 -18.24 11.06
C LEU A 88 -0.50 -17.50 10.94
N ALA A 89 -0.55 -16.37 10.24
CA ALA A 89 -1.78 -15.65 9.96
C ALA A 89 -2.70 -16.43 9.02
N ILE A 90 -2.15 -17.04 7.97
CA ILE A 90 -2.89 -17.91 7.04
C ILE A 90 -3.45 -19.14 7.79
N GLU A 91 -2.65 -19.80 8.63
CA GLU A 91 -3.12 -20.91 9.47
C GLU A 91 -4.27 -20.49 10.40
N ALA A 92 -4.19 -19.30 11.01
CA ALA A 92 -5.26 -18.77 11.84
C ALA A 92 -6.55 -18.53 11.05
N LEU A 93 -6.46 -18.04 9.80
CA LEU A 93 -7.61 -17.86 8.92
C LEU A 93 -8.26 -19.19 8.52
N PHE A 94 -7.47 -20.23 8.26
CA PHE A 94 -7.98 -21.59 8.02
C PHE A 94 -8.69 -22.15 9.26
N LYS A 95 -8.09 -22.00 10.45
CA LYS A 95 -8.70 -22.42 11.72
C LYS A 95 -10.01 -21.68 12.02
N ALA A 96 -10.16 -20.45 11.51
CA ALA A 96 -11.39 -19.67 11.57
C ALA A 96 -12.44 -20.07 10.50
N GLY A 97 -12.17 -21.08 9.68
CA GLY A 97 -13.09 -21.62 8.69
C GLY A 97 -13.12 -20.89 7.34
N ASN A 98 -12.11 -20.08 7.03
CA ASN A 98 -11.97 -19.50 5.69
C ASN A 98 -11.31 -20.52 4.76
N ASP A 99 -11.78 -20.61 3.52
CA ASP A 99 -11.14 -21.39 2.47
C ASP A 99 -10.00 -20.60 1.79
N GLU A 100 -9.20 -21.30 0.99
CA GLU A 100 -8.05 -20.75 0.28
C GLU A 100 -8.48 -19.59 -0.66
N GLU A 101 -9.63 -19.71 -1.32
CA GLU A 101 -10.13 -18.72 -2.27
C GLU A 101 -10.46 -17.40 -1.58
N LYS A 102 -11.15 -17.45 -0.44
CA LYS A 102 -11.47 -16.29 0.38
C LYS A 102 -10.21 -15.65 0.99
N ILE A 103 -9.25 -16.47 1.42
CA ILE A 103 -7.97 -15.97 1.96
C ILE A 103 -7.18 -15.25 0.86
N ALA A 104 -7.06 -15.85 -0.33
CA ALA A 104 -6.35 -15.25 -1.46
C ALA A 104 -6.98 -13.92 -1.91
N ALA A 105 -8.32 -13.87 -1.98
CA ALA A 105 -9.06 -12.66 -2.29
C ALA A 105 -8.79 -11.53 -1.28
N ASN A 106 -8.86 -11.84 0.02
CA ASN A 106 -8.63 -10.86 1.08
C ASN A 106 -7.20 -10.29 1.07
N LEU A 107 -6.21 -11.15 0.83
CA LEU A 107 -4.80 -10.78 0.79
C LEU A 107 -4.40 -10.09 -0.53
N GLY A 108 -5.28 -10.07 -1.54
CA GLY A 108 -4.98 -9.49 -2.84
C GLY A 108 -3.86 -10.20 -3.60
N VAL A 109 -3.62 -11.48 -3.29
CA VAL A 109 -2.63 -12.32 -3.97
C VAL A 109 -3.32 -13.23 -4.97
N SER A 110 -2.77 -13.32 -6.18
CA SER A 110 -3.20 -14.31 -7.15
C SER A 110 -2.83 -15.71 -6.65
N LYS A 111 -3.63 -16.72 -7.01
CA LYS A 111 -3.30 -18.14 -6.79
C LYS A 111 -1.88 -18.40 -7.30
N VAL A 112 -0.96 -18.78 -6.42
CA VAL A 112 0.32 -19.35 -6.86
C VAL A 112 0.02 -20.81 -7.21
N THR A 113 0.15 -21.14 -8.49
CA THR A 113 0.06 -22.52 -8.98
C THR A 113 1.35 -23.27 -8.68
#